data_AF-A0A379RXG1-F1
#
_entry.id   AF-A0A379RXG1-F1
#
_cell.length_a   1.000
_cell.length_b   1.000
_cell.length_c   1.000
_cell.angle_alpha   90.00
_cell.angle_beta   90.00
_cell.angle_gamma   90.00
#
_symmetry.space_group_name_H-M   'P 1'
#
loop_
_entity.id
_entity.type
_entity.pdbx_description
1 polymer ?
#
loop_
_entity_poly.entity_id
_entity_poly.type
_entity_poly.pdbx_seq_one_letter_code
_entity_poly.pdbx_strand_id
1 'polypeptide(L)' 'MAHFIGLRSRTHLTEEVINAAEKLVAIGCFCIGTNQVNLNAAAKRGIPGL' A
#
# COMPACT_ATOMS: atom_id res chain seq x y z
N MET A 1 7.60 0.97 14.67
CA MET A 1 8.15 0.49 13.39
C MET A 1 6.97 -0.11 12.64
N ALA A 2 6.49 0.53 11.58
CA ALA A 2 5.33 0.03 10.86
C ALA A 2 5.81 -0.93 9.78
N HIS A 3 5.52 -2.22 9.96
CA HIS A 3 5.83 -3.26 8.97
C HIS A 3 4.65 -3.52 8.02
N PHE A 4 3.44 -3.17 8.47
CA PHE A 4 2.19 -3.34 7.74
C PHE A 4 1.41 -2.03 7.75
N ILE A 5 0.85 -1.65 6.60
CA ILE A 5 -0.08 -0.52 6.52
C ILE A 5 -1.48 -1.04 6.21
N GLY A 6 -2.40 -0.79 7.13
CA GLY A 6 -3.82 -1.01 6.92
C GLY A 6 -4.45 0.26 6.39
N LEU A 7 -4.95 0.25 5.16
CA LEU A 7 -5.67 1.39 4.61
C LEU A 7 -7.18 1.23 4.72
N ARG A 8 -7.87 2.38 4.82
CA ARG A 8 -9.33 2.49 4.68
C ARG A 8 -9.65 3.42 3.50
N SER A 9 -10.92 3.54 3.15
CA SER A 9 -11.43 4.34 2.00
C SER A 9 -10.94 5.80 1.89
N ARG A 10 -10.37 6.38 2.95
CA ARG A 10 -9.86 7.77 2.94
C ARG A 10 -8.34 7.87 2.72
N THR A 11 -7.61 6.77 2.73
CA THR A 11 -6.15 6.77 2.61
C THR A 11 -5.75 6.32 1.21
N HIS A 12 -5.00 7.16 0.50
CA HIS A 12 -4.50 6.87 -0.84
C HIS A 12 -3.01 6.52 -0.77
N LEU A 13 -2.68 5.30 -1.18
CA LEU A 13 -1.31 4.82 -1.34
C LEU A 13 -0.87 5.06 -2.78
N THR A 14 -0.38 6.27 -3.03
CA THR A 14 0.22 6.65 -4.30
C THR A 14 1.64 6.09 -4.42
N GLU A 15 2.20 6.10 -5.62
CA GLU A 15 3.57 5.64 -5.86
C GLU A 15 4.58 6.41 -5.00
N GLU A 16 4.38 7.71 -4.77
CA GLU A 16 5.23 8.53 -3.89
C GLU A 16 5.20 8.06 -2.43
N VAL A 17 4.01 7.72 -1.91
CA VAL A 17 3.85 7.23 -0.53
C VAL A 17 4.48 5.84 -0.39
N ILE A 18 4.25 4.97 -1.38
CA ILE A 18 4.91 3.66 -1.45
C ILE A 18 6.42 3.85 -1.55
N ASN A 19 6.88 4.90 -2.26
CA ASN A 19 8.29 5.22 -2.43
C ASN A 19 8.96 5.71 -1.15
N ALA A 20 8.29 6.59 -0.43
CA ALA A 20 8.72 7.11 0.87
C ALA A 20 8.68 6.05 1.98
N ALA A 21 7.85 5.01 1.82
CA ALA A 21 7.69 3.92 2.78
C ALA A 21 8.73 2.80 2.56
N GLU A 22 10.02 3.09 2.79
CA GLU A 22 11.13 2.12 2.64
C GLU A 22 11.05 0.89 3.56
N LYS A 23 10.28 0.96 4.65
CA LYS A 23 10.13 -0.15 5.62
C LYS A 23 8.83 -0.94 5.45
N LEU A 24 8.08 -0.68 4.39
CA LEU A 24 6.77 -1.30 4.18
C LEU A 24 6.92 -2.72 3.64
N VAL A 25 6.40 -3.71 4.38
CA VAL A 25 6.52 -5.13 4.03
C VAL A 25 5.26 -5.63 3.32
N ALA A 26 4.07 -5.14 3.72
CA ALA A 26 2.82 -5.49 3.07
C ALA A 26 1.74 -4.41 3.24
N ILE A 27 0.81 -4.36 2.27
CA ILE A 27 -0.33 -3.44 2.25
C ILE A 27 -1.61 -4.27 2.41
N GLY A 28 -2.40 -3.96 3.44
CA GLY A 28 -3.71 -4.57 3.64
C GLY A 28 -4.81 -3.56 3.36
N CYS A 29 -5.66 -3.83 2.37
CA CYS A 29 -6.83 -2.99 2.09
C CYS A 29 -8.07 -3.56 2.79
N PHE A 30 -8.50 -2.95 3.89
CA PHE A 30 -9.69 -3.38 4.62
C PHE A 30 -10.99 -2.79 4.02
N CYS A 31 -11.03 -2.65 2.70
CA CYS A 31 -12.16 -2.07 1.95
C CYS A 31 -12.44 -2.92 0.70
N ILE A 32 -13.71 -3.00 0.28
CA ILE A 32 -14.15 -3.79 -0.89
C ILE A 32 -13.45 -3.33 -2.20
N GLY A 33 -12.91 -2.11 -2.24
CA GLY A 33 -12.18 -1.56 -3.39
C GLY A 33 -10.72 -1.29 -3.09
N THR A 34 -9.84 -1.72 -4.00
CA THR A 34 -8.38 -1.49 -3.98
C THR A 34 -7.93 -0.32 -4.85
N ASN A 35 -8.88 0.44 -5.41
CA ASN A 35 -8.62 1.60 -6.29
C ASN A 35 -7.75 2.70 -5.63
N GLN A 36 -7.64 2.70 -4.30
CA GLN A 36 -6.89 3.71 -3.55
C GLN A 36 -5.42 3.29 -3.35
N VAL A 37 -5.02 2.11 -3.82
CA VAL A 37 -3.66 1.58 -3.75
C VAL A 37 -3.11 1.47 -5.15
N ASN A 38 -1.93 2.05 -5.37
CA ASN A 38 -1.20 1.82 -6.61
C ASN A 38 -0.53 0.43 -6.57
N LEU A 39 -1.30 -0.59 -6.96
CA LEU A 39 -0.86 -1.99 -7.00
C LEU A 39 0.33 -2.20 -7.94
N ASN A 40 0.44 -1.42 -9.02
CA ASN A 40 1.59 -1.48 -9.91
C ASN A 40 2.88 -0.99 -9.23
N ALA A 41 2.81 0.12 -8.50
CA ALA A 41 3.95 0.63 -7.73
C ALA A 41 4.34 -0.33 -6.59
N ALA A 42 3.35 -0.91 -5.91
CA ALA A 42 3.57 -1.92 -4.87
C ALA A 42 4.22 -3.19 -5.44
N ALA A 43 3.71 -3.71 -6.57
CA ALA A 43 4.26 -4.88 -7.25
C ALA A 43 5.71 -4.65 -7.73
N LYS A 44 6.03 -3.47 -8.26
CA LYS A 44 7.41 -3.09 -8.64
C LYS A 44 8.39 -3.13 -7.45
N ARG A 45 7.91 -2.86 -6.24
CA ARG A 45 8.70 -2.95 -4.99
C ARG A 45 8.68 -4.33 -4.34
N GLY A 46 7.95 -5.29 -4.90
CA GLY A 46 7.78 -6.61 -4.27
C GLY A 46 6.93 -6.57 -2.99
N ILE A 47 6.06 -5.56 -2.85
CA ILE A 47 5.13 -5.43 -1.73
C ILE A 47 3.81 -6.08 -2.16
N PRO A 48 3.46 -7.28 -1.64
CA PRO A 48 2.19 -7.91 -1.94
C PRO A 48 1.04 -7.11 -1.32
N GLY A 49 0.03 -6.80 -2.13
CA GLY A 49 -1.25 -6.27 -1.67
C GLY A 49 -2.22 -7.42 -1.42
N LEU A 50 -2.78 -7.49 -0.21
CA LEU A 50 -3.89 -8.38 0.13
C LEU A 50 -5.17 -7.58 0.34
#